data_AF-B8ZV41-F1
#
_entry.id   AF-B8ZV41-F1
#
_cell.length_a   1.000
_cell.length_b   1.000
_cell.length_c   1.000
_cell.angle_alpha   90.00
_cell.angle_beta   90.00
_cell.angle_gamma   90.00
#
_symmetry.space_group_name_H-M   'P 1'
#
loop_
_entity.id
_entity.type
_entity.pdbx_description
1 polymer ?
#
loop_
_entity_poly.entity_id
_entity_poly.type
_entity_poly.pdbx_seq_one_letter_code
_entity_poly.pdbx_strand_id
1 'polypeptide(L)'
;THVLYNLSPAELYEQAIKYEKGSFITSTGALATLSGAKTGRSPRDKRIVKDEAAAQELWWGKGSPNIEMDEHTFLTNRERAVDYLNSLDKVFVNDQFLNWDPENRIKVRIISARAYHSFFMHNMCIRPTDEELESFGTPDFTIYNAGQFPCNRYTHYMTSSTSVDINLARREMVILGTQYAGEMKKGLFGVMHYLMPKRRILSLHSGCNMGKHGDVALFFGLSGTGKTTLSTDHNRLLIGDDEHCWSDNGVSNIEGGCYAKCIDLSKEKEPDIWNAIKFGTVLENVVFDEHTREVDYTDKSVTENTRAAYPIEYIPNAKIPCVGPHPKNVILLACDAFGVLPPVSKLNLAQTMYHFISGYTALVAGTEDGIKEPQATFSACFGAAFIVLHPTKYAAMLAEKMQKYGATGWLVNTGWSGGRYGVGERIKLAYTRKIIDAIHSGELLTANYKKTGVFGLEIPTEIDGVPSEILDPINTWTDKAAYKETLLKLAGLFKNNFE
;
A
#
# COMPACT_ATOMS: atom_id res chain seq x y z
N THR A 1 -13.52 -1.85 32.51
CA THR A 1 -12.86 -1.10 31.43
C THR A 1 -13.10 0.40 31.53
N HIS A 2 -12.03 1.17 31.74
CA HIS A 2 -11.99 2.61 31.47
C HIS A 2 -11.87 2.85 29.95
N VAL A 3 -12.62 3.81 29.41
CA VAL A 3 -12.56 4.14 27.99
C VAL A 3 -11.79 5.45 27.81
N LEU A 4 -10.69 5.41 27.06
CA LEU A 4 -9.83 6.55 26.80
C LEU A 4 -10.05 7.04 25.36
N TYR A 5 -10.69 8.20 25.23
CA TYR A 5 -11.11 8.74 23.93
C TYR A 5 -10.10 9.73 23.37
N ASN A 6 -9.78 9.57 22.07
CA ASN A 6 -9.05 10.54 21.24
C ASN A 6 -7.80 11.14 21.92
N LEU A 7 -7.05 10.29 22.63
CA LEU A 7 -5.85 10.72 23.35
C LEU A 7 -4.85 11.40 22.41
N SER A 8 -4.17 12.42 22.94
CA SER A 8 -3.06 13.07 22.26
C SER A 8 -1.87 12.09 22.11
N PRO A 9 -0.94 12.34 21.16
CA PRO A 9 0.29 11.56 21.06
C PRO A 9 1.05 11.48 22.38
N ALA A 10 1.17 12.56 23.14
CA ALA A 10 1.87 12.55 24.43
C ALA A 10 1.23 11.59 25.44
N GLU A 11 -0.09 11.63 25.59
CA GLU A 11 -0.82 10.68 26.44
C GLU A 11 -0.65 9.25 25.95
N LEU A 12 -0.67 9.00 24.63
CA LEU A 12 -0.46 7.67 24.07
C LEU A 12 0.95 7.13 24.35
N TYR A 13 1.98 7.97 24.34
CA TYR A 13 3.33 7.60 24.80
C TYR A 13 3.32 7.18 26.27
N GLU A 14 2.70 7.97 27.15
CA GLU A 14 2.60 7.65 28.58
C GLU A 14 1.89 6.30 28.79
N GLN A 15 0.80 6.07 28.06
CA GLN A 15 0.03 4.84 28.14
C GLN A 15 0.84 3.63 27.63
N ALA A 16 1.56 3.77 26.52
CA ALA A 16 2.39 2.71 25.97
C ALA A 16 3.58 2.39 26.90
N ILE A 17 4.37 3.39 27.29
CA ILE A 17 5.58 3.18 28.09
C ILE A 17 5.26 2.63 29.49
N LYS A 18 4.18 3.09 30.11
CA LYS A 18 3.84 2.68 31.48
C LYS A 18 3.16 1.32 31.56
N TYR A 19 2.41 0.93 30.53
CA TYR A 19 1.52 -0.24 30.62
C TYR A 19 1.74 -1.30 29.54
N GLU A 20 2.45 -1.00 28.45
CA GLU A 20 2.76 -1.97 27.41
C GLU A 20 4.21 -2.43 27.48
N LYS A 21 4.41 -3.65 28.00
CA LYS A 21 5.73 -4.28 27.97
C LYS A 21 6.25 -4.37 26.54
N GLY A 22 7.52 -3.99 26.36
CA GLY A 22 8.16 -3.97 25.04
C GLY A 22 7.93 -2.70 24.23
N SER A 23 7.36 -1.64 24.83
CA SER A 23 7.35 -0.30 24.25
C SER A 23 8.49 0.55 24.80
N PHE A 24 9.18 1.27 23.92
CA PHE A 24 10.37 2.06 24.24
C PHE A 24 10.38 3.37 23.46
N ILE A 25 11.13 4.35 23.95
CA ILE A 25 11.43 5.57 23.22
C ILE A 25 12.82 5.40 22.59
N THR A 26 12.93 5.61 21.28
CA THR A 26 14.21 5.58 20.57
C THR A 26 14.96 6.91 20.74
N SER A 27 16.24 6.94 20.33
CA SER A 27 17.08 8.15 20.34
C SER A 27 16.49 9.33 19.57
N THR A 28 15.64 9.07 18.57
CA THR A 28 14.93 10.11 17.81
C THR A 28 13.65 10.60 18.50
N GLY A 29 13.26 9.98 19.61
CA GLY A 29 12.03 10.24 20.33
C GLY A 29 10.82 9.45 19.82
N ALA A 30 10.96 8.59 18.81
CA ALA A 30 9.87 7.75 18.31
C ALA A 30 9.50 6.62 19.29
N LEU A 31 8.24 6.20 19.27
CA LEU A 31 7.77 5.06 20.06
C LEU A 31 8.05 3.75 19.30
N ALA A 32 8.99 2.95 19.76
CA ALA A 32 9.25 1.61 19.23
C ALA A 32 8.47 0.54 19.99
N THR A 33 7.94 -0.44 19.27
CA THR A 33 7.19 -1.56 19.86
C THR A 33 7.21 -2.81 18.95
N LEU A 34 6.72 -3.92 19.48
CA LEU A 34 6.61 -5.20 18.78
C LEU A 34 5.14 -5.55 18.51
N SER A 35 4.88 -6.13 17.34
CA SER A 35 3.57 -6.67 16.94
C SER A 35 3.40 -8.16 17.28
N GLY A 36 4.33 -8.72 18.05
CA GLY A 36 4.30 -10.11 18.49
C GLY A 36 4.55 -11.11 17.35
N ALA A 37 3.87 -12.25 17.38
CA ALA A 37 4.11 -13.36 16.44
C ALA A 37 3.82 -13.02 14.97
N LYS A 38 3.01 -11.99 14.70
CA LYS A 38 2.65 -11.56 13.36
C LYS A 38 3.34 -10.23 13.08
N THR A 39 4.35 -10.24 12.22
CA THR A 39 5.11 -9.05 11.79
C THR A 39 4.70 -8.57 10.39
N GLY A 40 3.54 -9.02 9.93
CA GLY A 40 2.97 -8.75 8.61
C GLY A 40 1.52 -9.21 8.54
N ARG A 41 0.89 -8.99 7.38
CA ARG A 41 -0.52 -9.34 7.15
C ARG A 41 -0.74 -10.86 7.17
N SER A 42 -1.96 -11.27 7.52
CA SER A 42 -2.44 -12.64 7.52
C SER A 42 -3.55 -12.84 6.48
N PRO A 43 -3.26 -12.76 5.16
CA PRO A 43 -4.29 -12.79 4.11
C PRO A 43 -5.11 -14.10 4.11
N ARG A 44 -4.54 -15.22 4.57
CA ARG A 44 -5.25 -16.50 4.70
C ARG A 44 -6.27 -16.53 5.84
N ASP A 45 -6.17 -15.60 6.78
CA ASP A 45 -7.05 -15.46 7.95
C ASP A 45 -8.05 -14.29 7.79
N LYS A 46 -8.01 -13.56 6.67
CA LYS A 46 -9.02 -12.56 6.30
C LYS A 46 -10.34 -13.25 5.98
N ARG A 47 -11.46 -12.73 6.47
CA ARG A 47 -12.82 -13.19 6.13
C ARG A 47 -13.74 -12.01 5.84
N ILE A 48 -14.70 -12.20 4.94
CA ILE A 48 -15.78 -11.24 4.67
C ILE A 48 -17.11 -11.98 4.78
N VAL A 49 -18.05 -11.41 5.55
CA VAL A 49 -19.41 -11.97 5.68
C VAL A 49 -20.09 -11.97 4.32
N LYS A 50 -20.59 -13.13 3.90
CA LYS A 50 -21.28 -13.33 2.63
C LYS A 50 -22.79 -13.33 2.84
N ASP A 51 -23.34 -12.14 3.05
CA ASP A 51 -24.78 -11.91 2.97
C ASP A 51 -25.26 -11.87 1.50
N GLU A 52 -26.56 -11.68 1.28
CA GLU A 52 -27.16 -11.66 -0.06
C GLU A 52 -26.54 -10.61 -0.99
N ALA A 53 -26.27 -9.40 -0.48
CA ALA A 53 -25.68 -8.33 -1.28
C ALA A 53 -24.21 -8.63 -1.60
N ALA A 54 -23.44 -9.04 -0.59
CA ALA A 54 -22.03 -9.39 -0.76
C ALA A 54 -21.84 -10.59 -1.70
N ALA A 55 -22.75 -11.57 -1.67
CA ALA A 55 -22.73 -12.73 -2.57
C ALA A 55 -22.83 -12.33 -4.05
N GLN A 56 -23.57 -11.27 -4.35
CA GLN A 56 -23.79 -10.77 -5.72
C GLN A 56 -22.75 -9.74 -6.16
N GLU A 57 -22.29 -8.89 -5.23
CA GLU A 57 -21.45 -7.74 -5.55
C GLU A 57 -19.94 -8.05 -5.49
N LEU A 58 -19.50 -8.89 -4.54
CA LEU A 58 -18.08 -9.12 -4.30
C LEU A 58 -17.51 -10.20 -5.20
N TRP A 59 -16.20 -10.12 -5.43
CA TRP A 59 -15.46 -11.15 -6.11
C TRP A 59 -15.17 -12.31 -5.17
N TRP A 60 -15.67 -13.50 -5.49
CA TRP A 60 -15.45 -14.73 -4.74
C TRP A 60 -14.75 -15.80 -5.57
N GLY A 61 -14.17 -16.81 -4.92
CA GLY A 61 -13.62 -17.99 -5.57
C GLY A 61 -12.15 -17.86 -5.99
N LYS A 62 -11.74 -18.66 -6.98
CA LYS A 62 -10.33 -18.78 -7.40
C LYS A 62 -9.78 -17.41 -7.84
N GLY A 63 -8.61 -17.06 -7.31
CA GLY A 63 -7.93 -15.78 -7.59
C GLY A 63 -8.39 -14.62 -6.71
N SER A 64 -9.57 -14.70 -6.08
CA SER A 64 -10.06 -13.65 -5.19
C SER A 64 -9.31 -13.64 -3.86
N PRO A 65 -9.00 -12.45 -3.29
CA PRO A 65 -8.50 -12.32 -1.92
C PRO A 65 -9.61 -12.48 -0.87
N ASN A 66 -10.88 -12.56 -1.27
CA ASN A 66 -12.02 -12.56 -0.37
C ASN A 66 -12.41 -14.00 -0.04
N ILE A 67 -12.29 -14.32 1.24
CA ILE A 67 -12.68 -15.62 1.80
C ILE A 67 -13.98 -15.41 2.57
N GLU A 68 -15.00 -16.20 2.24
CA GLU A 68 -16.32 -16.04 2.82
C GLU A 68 -16.38 -16.48 4.29
N MET A 69 -17.35 -15.92 5.02
CA MET A 69 -17.83 -16.43 6.30
C MET A 69 -19.34 -16.15 6.43
N ASP A 70 -20.00 -16.86 7.35
CA ASP A 70 -21.39 -16.56 7.73
C ASP A 70 -21.48 -15.49 8.82
N GLU A 71 -22.67 -14.88 8.97
CA GLU A 71 -22.90 -13.84 9.98
C GLU A 71 -22.82 -14.37 11.42
N HIS A 72 -23.25 -15.60 11.66
CA HIS A 72 -23.23 -16.19 13.01
C HIS A 72 -21.81 -16.34 13.56
N THR A 73 -20.89 -16.80 12.70
CA THR A 73 -19.45 -16.90 12.94
C THR A 73 -18.86 -15.52 13.21
N PHE A 74 -19.23 -14.52 12.42
CA PHE A 74 -18.80 -13.14 12.63
C PHE A 74 -19.24 -12.62 13.99
N LEU A 75 -20.52 -12.82 14.36
CA LEU A 75 -21.05 -12.41 15.65
C LEU A 75 -20.35 -13.13 16.81
N THR A 76 -20.02 -14.41 16.66
CA THR A 76 -19.25 -15.17 17.65
C THR A 76 -17.87 -14.56 17.88
N ASN A 77 -17.13 -14.23 16.82
CA ASN A 77 -15.83 -13.58 16.94
C ASN A 77 -15.93 -12.14 17.46
N ARG A 78 -16.96 -11.41 17.03
CA ARG A 78 -17.27 -10.06 17.53
C ARG A 78 -17.54 -10.06 19.02
N GLU A 79 -18.37 -10.99 19.51
CA GLU A 79 -18.67 -11.14 20.95
C GLU A 79 -17.40 -11.45 21.73
N ARG A 80 -16.57 -12.40 21.26
CA ARG A 80 -15.26 -12.69 21.87
C ARG A 80 -14.35 -11.45 21.93
N ALA A 81 -14.29 -10.66 20.86
CA ALA A 81 -13.49 -9.45 20.82
C ALA A 81 -13.99 -8.41 21.82
N VAL A 82 -15.31 -8.19 21.88
CA VAL A 82 -15.94 -7.26 22.81
C VAL A 82 -15.78 -7.72 24.26
N ASP A 83 -15.96 -8.99 24.55
CA ASP A 83 -15.74 -9.56 25.90
C ASP A 83 -14.30 -9.37 26.35
N TYR A 84 -13.33 -9.68 25.48
CA TYR A 84 -11.92 -9.43 25.78
C TYR A 84 -11.66 -7.95 26.04
N LEU A 85 -12.10 -7.05 25.16
CA LEU A 85 -11.92 -5.61 25.33
C LEU A 85 -12.56 -5.12 26.63
N ASN A 86 -13.75 -5.61 26.99
CA ASN A 86 -14.43 -5.27 28.23
C ASN A 86 -13.73 -5.80 29.49
N SER A 87 -13.00 -6.92 29.37
CA SER A 87 -12.23 -7.52 30.47
C SER A 87 -10.96 -6.76 30.83
N LEU A 88 -10.51 -5.82 29.98
CA LEU A 88 -9.30 -5.04 30.24
C LEU A 88 -9.53 -3.95 31.30
N ASP A 89 -8.44 -3.46 31.90
CA ASP A 89 -8.52 -2.29 32.77
C ASP A 89 -8.95 -1.05 31.99
N LYS A 90 -8.51 -0.96 30.73
CA LYS A 90 -8.79 0.16 29.82
C LYS A 90 -8.80 -0.26 28.35
N VAL A 91 -9.49 0.52 27.55
CA VAL A 91 -9.49 0.45 26.07
C VAL A 91 -9.31 1.85 25.49
N PHE A 92 -8.76 1.91 24.29
CA PHE A 92 -8.52 3.15 23.57
C PHE A 92 -9.53 3.26 22.44
N VAL A 93 -10.17 4.42 22.34
CA VAL A 93 -11.15 4.72 21.28
C VAL A 93 -10.70 5.98 20.56
N ASN A 94 -10.53 5.88 19.24
CA ASN A 94 -10.24 7.04 18.40
C ASN A 94 -11.23 7.12 17.23
N ASP A 95 -11.85 8.29 17.14
CA ASP A 95 -12.75 8.70 16.08
C ASP A 95 -11.94 9.49 15.06
N GLN A 96 -11.95 9.05 13.80
CA GLN A 96 -11.11 9.59 12.74
C GLN A 96 -11.85 9.62 11.41
N PHE A 97 -11.29 10.30 10.42
CA PHE A 97 -11.78 10.27 9.04
C PHE A 97 -10.85 9.48 8.12
N LEU A 98 -11.44 8.92 7.07
CA LEU A 98 -10.76 8.51 5.85
C LEU A 98 -11.20 9.42 4.71
N ASN A 99 -10.33 9.53 3.69
CA ASN A 99 -10.53 10.30 2.47
C ASN A 99 -10.54 11.82 2.69
N TRP A 100 -9.52 12.51 2.16
CA TRP A 100 -9.38 13.95 2.29
C TRP A 100 -10.42 14.77 1.51
N ASP A 101 -11.15 14.15 0.57
CA ASP A 101 -12.28 14.77 -0.12
C ASP A 101 -13.46 14.95 0.85
N PRO A 102 -13.81 16.19 1.26
CA PRO A 102 -14.84 16.44 2.27
C PRO A 102 -16.22 15.87 1.92
N GLU A 103 -16.57 15.79 0.64
CA GLU A 103 -17.86 15.25 0.17
C GLU A 103 -17.92 13.72 0.29
N ASN A 104 -16.75 13.07 0.39
CA ASN A 104 -16.60 11.62 0.35
C ASN A 104 -15.85 11.05 1.54
N ARG A 105 -15.74 11.82 2.63
CA ARG A 105 -15.21 11.37 3.92
C ARG A 105 -15.99 10.17 4.45
N ILE A 106 -15.27 9.29 5.15
CA ILE A 106 -15.85 8.17 5.90
C ILE A 106 -15.43 8.32 7.36
N LYS A 107 -16.40 8.34 8.27
CA LYS A 107 -16.14 8.36 9.71
C LYS A 107 -15.81 6.96 10.21
N VAL A 108 -14.68 6.81 10.87
CA VAL A 108 -14.25 5.53 11.42
C VAL A 108 -14.03 5.64 12.92
N ARG A 109 -14.51 4.64 13.66
CA ARG A 109 -14.23 4.46 15.09
C ARG A 109 -13.33 3.25 15.26
N ILE A 110 -12.17 3.45 15.87
CA ILE A 110 -11.24 2.37 16.17
C ILE A 110 -11.26 2.15 17.68
N ILE A 111 -11.54 0.91 18.09
CA ILE A 111 -11.50 0.46 19.48
C ILE A 111 -10.35 -0.53 19.58
N SER A 112 -9.39 -0.27 20.46
CA SER A 112 -8.18 -1.10 20.54
C SER A 112 -7.75 -1.38 21.98
N ALA A 113 -7.13 -2.56 22.17
CA ALA A 113 -6.58 -2.99 23.45
C ALA A 113 -5.24 -2.29 23.81
N ARG A 114 -4.53 -1.77 22.80
CA ARG A 114 -3.19 -1.19 22.95
C ARG A 114 -3.17 0.29 22.55
N ALA A 115 -2.54 1.13 23.37
CA ALA A 115 -2.17 2.51 23.05
C ALA A 115 -1.36 2.57 21.76
N TYR A 116 -0.46 1.61 21.52
CA TYR A 116 0.25 1.46 20.25
C TYR A 116 -0.71 1.49 19.05
N HIS A 117 -1.77 0.69 19.07
CA HIS A 117 -2.72 0.58 17.95
C HIS A 117 -3.55 1.84 17.76
N SER A 118 -3.98 2.47 18.86
CA SER A 118 -4.67 3.75 18.80
C SER A 118 -3.75 4.83 18.21
N PHE A 119 -2.49 4.87 18.63
CA PHE A 119 -1.50 5.83 18.14
C PHE A 119 -1.13 5.60 16.67
N PHE A 120 -0.98 4.36 16.25
CA PHE A 120 -0.83 4.01 14.85
C PHE A 120 -2.00 4.57 14.02
N MET A 121 -3.25 4.36 14.45
CA MET A 121 -4.42 4.86 13.72
C MET A 121 -4.58 6.39 13.80
N HIS A 122 -4.12 7.03 14.87
CA HIS A 122 -3.99 8.50 14.94
C HIS A 122 -3.03 9.03 13.86
N ASN A 123 -1.96 8.30 13.56
CA ASN A 123 -1.03 8.65 12.50
C ASN A 123 -1.60 8.34 11.11
N MET A 124 -2.22 7.18 10.92
CA MET A 124 -2.64 6.69 9.60
C MET A 124 -3.99 7.25 9.12
N CYS A 125 -4.89 7.67 10.01
CA CYS A 125 -6.15 8.31 9.63
C CYS A 125 -6.06 9.83 9.68
N ILE A 126 -7.07 10.48 9.12
CA ILE A 126 -7.21 11.94 9.15
C ILE A 126 -7.82 12.31 10.50
N ARG A 127 -7.07 13.11 11.25
CA ARG A 127 -7.46 13.57 12.59
C ARG A 127 -8.57 14.62 12.47
N PRO A 128 -9.73 14.41 13.10
CA PRO A 128 -10.77 15.43 13.19
C PRO A 128 -10.30 16.63 14.01
N THR A 129 -10.86 17.81 13.76
CA THR A 129 -10.76 18.94 14.69
C THR A 129 -11.61 18.70 15.94
N ASP A 130 -11.40 19.50 17.00
CA ASP A 130 -12.21 19.41 18.22
C ASP A 130 -13.72 19.60 17.93
N GLU A 131 -14.07 20.54 17.05
CA GLU A 131 -15.45 20.79 16.59
C GLU A 131 -16.03 19.58 15.82
N GLU A 132 -15.21 18.94 14.97
CA GLU A 132 -15.61 17.72 14.24
C GLU A 132 -15.75 16.52 15.19
N LEU A 133 -15.01 16.47 16.30
CA LEU A 133 -15.18 15.45 17.34
C LEU A 133 -16.47 15.65 18.13
N GLU A 134 -16.77 16.88 18.54
CA GLU A 134 -18.04 17.21 19.22
C GLU A 134 -19.26 16.86 18.37
N SER A 135 -19.15 17.05 17.06
CA SER A 135 -20.20 16.76 16.08
C SER A 135 -20.04 15.42 15.34
N PHE A 136 -19.12 14.54 15.78
CA PHE A 136 -18.76 13.32 15.05
C PHE A 136 -19.95 12.38 14.85
N GLY A 137 -20.82 12.27 15.85
CA GLY A 137 -22.02 11.43 15.82
C GLY A 137 -21.68 9.94 15.62
N THR A 138 -22.51 9.25 14.84
CA THR A 138 -22.33 7.81 14.58
C THR A 138 -21.23 7.58 13.52
N PRO A 139 -20.25 6.70 13.78
CA PRO A 139 -19.25 6.34 12.77
C PRO A 139 -19.90 5.60 11.60
N ASP A 140 -19.34 5.76 10.41
CA ASP A 140 -19.72 4.98 9.24
C ASP A 140 -19.17 3.56 9.30
N PHE A 141 -18.06 3.33 10.00
CA PHE A 141 -17.46 2.00 10.15
C PHE A 141 -16.73 1.88 11.50
N THR A 142 -16.78 0.70 12.13
CA THR A 142 -16.12 0.45 13.44
C THR A 142 -15.15 -0.71 13.39
N ILE A 143 -13.95 -0.54 13.95
CA ILE A 143 -12.98 -1.63 14.16
C ILE A 143 -12.94 -2.01 15.64
N TYR A 144 -13.07 -3.30 15.93
CA TYR A 144 -12.77 -3.92 17.22
C TYR A 144 -11.43 -4.64 17.13
N ASN A 145 -10.35 -3.97 17.52
CA ASN A 145 -9.02 -4.55 17.56
C ASN A 145 -8.75 -5.20 18.92
N ALA A 146 -9.12 -6.47 19.00
CA ALA A 146 -8.82 -7.40 20.09
C ALA A 146 -7.62 -8.29 19.74
N GLY A 147 -6.67 -7.80 18.95
CA GLY A 147 -5.59 -8.58 18.33
C GLY A 147 -4.66 -9.32 19.30
N GLN A 148 -4.60 -8.90 20.57
CA GLN A 148 -3.90 -9.60 21.64
C GLN A 148 -4.59 -10.91 22.06
N PHE A 149 -5.88 -11.05 21.80
CA PHE A 149 -6.67 -12.23 22.15
C PHE A 149 -6.85 -13.16 20.95
N PRO A 150 -6.58 -14.47 21.08
CA PRO A 150 -6.66 -15.38 19.96
C PRO A 150 -8.10 -15.69 19.55
N CYS A 151 -8.28 -15.90 18.25
CA CYS A 151 -9.47 -16.54 17.70
C CYS A 151 -9.53 -18.02 18.14
N ASN A 152 -10.75 -18.55 18.31
CA ASN A 152 -10.94 -19.97 18.50
C ASN A 152 -10.84 -20.69 17.14
N ARG A 153 -9.78 -21.46 16.94
CA ARG A 153 -9.52 -22.23 15.71
C ARG A 153 -10.61 -23.26 15.36
N TYR A 154 -11.47 -23.61 16.31
CA TYR A 154 -12.57 -24.56 16.12
C TYR A 154 -13.90 -23.88 15.76
N THR A 155 -13.96 -22.54 15.77
CA THR A 155 -15.09 -21.80 15.22
C THR A 155 -15.13 -22.03 13.71
N HIS A 156 -16.34 -22.13 13.14
CA HIS A 156 -16.55 -22.30 11.70
C HIS A 156 -15.77 -21.23 10.89
N TYR A 157 -15.33 -21.57 9.67
CA TYR A 157 -14.43 -20.77 8.80
C TYR A 157 -13.02 -20.47 9.32
N MET A 158 -12.68 -20.74 10.59
CA MET A 158 -11.36 -20.43 11.14
C MET A 158 -10.32 -21.48 10.78
N THR A 159 -9.13 -21.02 10.40
CA THR A 159 -8.01 -21.89 9.99
C THR A 159 -6.80 -21.77 10.89
N SER A 160 -6.79 -20.80 11.81
CA SER A 160 -5.71 -20.55 12.75
C SER A 160 -6.23 -19.87 14.02
N SER A 161 -5.33 -19.45 14.92
CA SER A 161 -5.67 -18.59 16.05
C SER A 161 -5.80 -17.10 15.68
N THR A 162 -5.67 -16.75 14.40
CA THR A 162 -5.80 -15.39 13.87
C THR A 162 -7.09 -15.27 13.08
N SER A 163 -7.78 -14.12 13.18
CA SER A 163 -8.94 -13.78 12.37
C SER A 163 -8.97 -12.28 12.08
N VAL A 164 -9.28 -11.93 10.84
CA VAL A 164 -9.47 -10.54 10.40
C VAL A 164 -10.78 -10.48 9.62
N ASP A 165 -11.87 -10.21 10.34
CA ASP A 165 -13.22 -10.40 9.84
C ASP A 165 -13.86 -9.05 9.49
N ILE A 166 -14.54 -8.98 8.35
CA ILE A 166 -15.23 -7.78 7.88
C ILE A 166 -16.70 -8.11 7.62
N ASN A 167 -17.61 -7.32 8.19
CA ASN A 167 -19.03 -7.38 7.88
C ASN A 167 -19.47 -6.02 7.31
N LEU A 168 -19.73 -5.98 6.00
CA LEU A 168 -20.06 -4.76 5.28
C LEU A 168 -21.48 -4.25 5.60
N ALA A 169 -22.45 -5.15 5.81
CA ALA A 169 -23.81 -4.77 6.19
C ALA A 169 -23.85 -4.14 7.58
N ARG A 170 -23.10 -4.71 8.53
CA ARG A 170 -22.98 -4.18 9.89
C ARG A 170 -22.02 -3.00 9.99
N ARG A 171 -21.17 -2.81 8.98
CA ARG A 171 -20.10 -1.81 8.95
C ARG A 171 -19.10 -1.98 10.11
N GLU A 172 -18.72 -3.23 10.34
CA GLU A 172 -17.85 -3.62 11.45
C GLU A 172 -16.69 -4.48 10.96
N MET A 173 -15.55 -4.35 11.63
CA MET A 173 -14.38 -5.22 11.46
C MET A 173 -13.91 -5.71 12.83
N VAL A 174 -13.50 -6.98 12.89
CA VAL A 174 -13.00 -7.64 14.10
C VAL A 174 -11.60 -8.20 13.83
N ILE A 175 -10.66 -7.89 14.72
CA ILE A 175 -9.29 -8.41 14.64
C ILE A 175 -9.01 -9.22 15.91
N LEU A 176 -8.61 -10.49 15.72
CA LEU A 176 -8.22 -11.42 16.78
C LEU A 176 -6.90 -12.10 16.41
N GLY A 177 -6.04 -12.33 17.40
CA GLY A 177 -4.84 -13.14 17.29
C GLY A 177 -3.77 -12.60 16.34
N THR A 178 -3.76 -11.29 16.08
CA THR A 178 -2.69 -10.59 15.38
C THR A 178 -2.59 -9.17 15.93
N GLN A 179 -1.37 -8.72 16.23
CA GLN A 179 -1.13 -7.34 16.70
C GLN A 179 -0.40 -6.50 15.65
N TYR A 180 -0.29 -7.00 14.41
CA TYR A 180 0.25 -6.25 13.28
C TYR A 180 -0.70 -5.10 12.92
N ALA A 181 -0.27 -3.85 13.10
CA ALA A 181 -1.18 -2.70 12.96
C ALA A 181 -1.67 -2.48 11.52
N GLY A 182 -0.90 -2.96 10.54
CA GLY A 182 -1.28 -2.89 9.13
C GLY A 182 -2.59 -3.62 8.80
N GLU A 183 -3.10 -4.52 9.65
CA GLU A 183 -4.44 -5.09 9.46
C GLU A 183 -5.53 -4.03 9.59
N MET A 184 -5.44 -3.09 10.53
CA MET A 184 -6.43 -2.01 10.69
C MET A 184 -6.46 -1.11 9.45
N LYS A 185 -5.28 -0.65 9.01
CA LYS A 185 -5.12 0.17 7.80
C LYS A 185 -5.70 -0.54 6.58
N LYS A 186 -5.22 -1.76 6.28
CA LYS A 186 -5.61 -2.48 5.06
C LYS A 186 -7.04 -3.03 5.10
N GLY A 187 -7.59 -3.26 6.30
CA GLY A 187 -9.01 -3.55 6.49
C GLY A 187 -9.89 -2.37 6.03
N LEU A 188 -9.59 -1.16 6.51
CA LEU A 188 -10.27 0.06 6.07
C LEU A 188 -10.08 0.33 4.57
N PHE A 189 -8.89 0.07 4.04
CA PHE A 189 -8.66 0.20 2.60
C PHE A 189 -9.54 -0.77 1.79
N GLY A 190 -9.71 -2.01 2.25
CA GLY A 190 -10.67 -2.97 1.67
C GLY A 190 -12.11 -2.44 1.70
N VAL A 191 -12.51 -1.77 2.78
CA VAL A 191 -13.82 -1.09 2.89
C VAL A 191 -13.92 0.06 1.88
N MET A 192 -12.86 0.84 1.68
CA MET A 192 -12.82 1.90 0.65
C MET A 192 -12.91 1.31 -0.77
N HIS A 193 -12.33 0.13 -1.00
CA HIS A 193 -12.50 -0.63 -2.24
C HIS A 193 -13.93 -1.13 -2.48
N TYR A 194 -14.77 -1.18 -1.45
CA TYR A 194 -16.20 -1.48 -1.56
C TYR A 194 -17.03 -0.20 -1.74
N LEU A 195 -16.88 0.76 -0.82
CA LEU A 195 -17.75 1.94 -0.72
C LEU A 195 -17.54 2.92 -1.88
N MET A 196 -16.29 3.16 -2.28
CA MET A 196 -15.98 4.19 -3.28
C MET A 196 -16.52 3.82 -4.67
N PRO A 197 -16.34 2.58 -5.18
CA PRO A 197 -16.94 2.21 -6.46
C PRO A 197 -18.47 2.29 -6.48
N LYS A 198 -19.16 2.05 -5.36
CA LYS A 198 -20.62 2.24 -5.25
C LYS A 198 -21.02 3.72 -5.39
N ARG A 199 -20.12 4.65 -5.05
CA ARG A 199 -20.24 6.10 -5.28
C ARG A 199 -19.66 6.55 -6.64
N ARG A 200 -19.31 5.62 -7.53
CA ARG A 200 -18.60 5.88 -8.81
C ARG A 200 -17.24 6.58 -8.63
N ILE A 201 -16.60 6.36 -7.49
CA ILE A 201 -15.26 6.86 -7.17
C ILE A 201 -14.30 5.69 -7.27
N LEU A 202 -13.22 5.87 -8.04
CA LEU A 202 -12.22 4.83 -8.22
C LEU A 202 -11.24 4.85 -7.04
N SER A 203 -11.22 3.79 -6.24
CA SER A 203 -10.19 3.60 -5.21
C SER A 203 -8.98 2.83 -5.75
N LEU A 204 -7.79 3.25 -5.36
CA LEU A 204 -6.52 2.91 -5.98
C LEU A 204 -5.45 2.59 -4.93
N HIS A 205 -4.64 1.57 -5.21
CA HIS A 205 -3.42 1.29 -4.46
C HIS A 205 -2.23 1.89 -5.22
N SER A 206 -1.87 3.11 -4.86
CA SER A 206 -0.93 3.94 -5.60
C SER A 206 -0.17 4.91 -4.70
N GLY A 207 1.04 5.29 -5.09
CA GLY A 207 1.59 6.58 -4.66
C GLY A 207 0.99 7.71 -5.51
N CYS A 208 0.94 8.92 -4.98
CA CYS A 208 0.40 10.08 -5.69
C CYS A 208 1.16 11.35 -5.31
N ASN A 209 1.56 12.13 -6.31
CA ASN A 209 2.17 13.44 -6.11
C ASN A 209 1.73 14.45 -7.18
N MET A 210 2.01 15.72 -6.92
CA MET A 210 1.59 16.85 -7.74
C MET A 210 2.76 17.78 -8.00
N GLY A 211 2.99 18.13 -9.26
CA GLY A 211 3.98 19.13 -9.64
C GLY A 211 3.53 20.54 -9.25
N LYS A 212 4.46 21.50 -9.31
CA LYS A 212 4.21 22.91 -8.97
C LYS A 212 3.10 23.56 -9.82
N HIS A 213 2.83 23.02 -11.00
CA HIS A 213 1.79 23.49 -11.91
C HIS A 213 0.48 22.68 -11.83
N GLY A 214 0.33 21.83 -10.81
CA GLY A 214 -0.88 21.03 -10.59
C GLY A 214 -0.96 19.76 -11.42
N ASP A 215 0.11 19.37 -12.13
CA ASP A 215 0.17 18.09 -12.84
C ASP A 215 0.25 16.93 -11.84
N VAL A 216 -0.76 16.07 -11.79
CA VAL A 216 -0.82 14.93 -10.86
C VAL A 216 -0.31 13.65 -11.55
N ALA A 217 0.44 12.83 -10.81
CA ALA A 217 0.89 11.51 -11.24
C ALA A 217 0.51 10.44 -10.21
N LEU A 218 -0.01 9.31 -10.70
CA LEU A 218 -0.30 8.10 -9.94
C LEU A 218 0.76 7.03 -10.20
N PHE A 219 1.25 6.40 -9.14
CA PHE A 219 2.30 5.37 -9.17
C PHE A 219 1.76 4.05 -8.64
N PHE A 220 1.39 3.13 -9.53
CA PHE A 220 0.92 1.79 -9.19
C PHE A 220 2.09 0.83 -9.04
N GLY A 221 2.01 -0.10 -8.09
CA GLY A 221 3.08 -1.06 -7.86
C GLY A 221 2.87 -1.85 -6.58
N LEU A 222 3.53 -3.00 -6.45
CA LEU A 222 3.53 -3.75 -5.19
C LEU A 222 4.50 -3.15 -4.17
N SER A 223 4.54 -3.74 -2.98
CA SER A 223 5.53 -3.36 -1.97
C SER A 223 6.94 -3.59 -2.52
N GLY A 224 7.85 -2.63 -2.33
CA GLY A 224 9.24 -2.73 -2.78
C GLY A 224 9.51 -2.43 -4.26
N THR A 225 8.49 -2.10 -5.05
CA THR A 225 8.66 -1.76 -6.50
C THR A 225 8.99 -0.29 -6.76
N GLY A 226 9.12 0.53 -5.70
CA GLY A 226 9.51 1.94 -5.81
C GLY A 226 8.37 2.96 -5.69
N LYS A 227 7.12 2.56 -5.37
CA LYS A 227 5.99 3.50 -5.19
C LYS A 227 6.34 4.68 -4.28
N THR A 228 6.63 4.40 -3.00
CA THR A 228 6.97 5.41 -1.99
C THR A 228 8.20 6.23 -2.38
N THR A 229 9.24 5.56 -2.89
CA THR A 229 10.50 6.20 -3.30
C THR A 229 10.31 7.19 -4.46
N LEU A 230 9.44 6.86 -5.42
CA LEU A 230 9.20 7.69 -6.62
C LEU A 230 8.07 8.71 -6.41
N SER A 231 7.11 8.45 -5.53
CA SER A 231 6.09 9.43 -5.15
C SER A 231 6.67 10.51 -4.23
N THR A 232 7.66 10.18 -3.40
CA THR A 232 8.38 11.11 -2.51
C THR A 232 9.53 11.76 -3.26
N ASP A 233 9.18 12.67 -4.17
CA ASP A 233 10.12 13.49 -4.92
C ASP A 233 10.16 14.91 -4.34
N HIS A 234 11.35 15.36 -3.92
CA HIS A 234 11.61 16.70 -3.41
C HIS A 234 11.08 17.85 -4.30
N ASN A 235 10.95 17.64 -5.61
CA ASN A 235 10.47 18.66 -6.55
C ASN A 235 8.94 18.72 -6.66
N ARG A 236 8.22 17.79 -6.04
CA ARG A 236 6.78 17.61 -6.16
C ARG A 236 6.13 17.54 -4.79
N LEU A 237 4.86 17.89 -4.72
CA LEU A 237 4.09 17.82 -3.50
C LEU A 237 3.51 16.42 -3.33
N LEU A 238 3.81 15.74 -2.22
CA LEU A 238 3.27 14.41 -1.93
C LEU A 238 1.79 14.52 -1.56
N ILE A 239 0.91 13.81 -2.26
CA ILE A 239 -0.51 13.69 -1.87
C ILE A 239 -0.68 12.49 -0.91
N GLY A 240 -0.02 11.37 -1.21
CA GLY A 240 0.06 10.21 -0.32
C GLY A 240 0.89 9.10 -0.97
N ASP A 241 1.34 8.12 -0.19
CA ASP A 241 2.30 7.11 -0.65
C ASP A 241 1.66 5.76 -1.05
N ASP A 242 0.40 5.51 -0.69
CA ASP A 242 -0.15 4.15 -0.75
C ASP A 242 -1.63 4.02 -1.18
N GLU A 243 -2.55 4.89 -0.71
CA GLU A 243 -4.00 4.69 -0.90
C GLU A 243 -4.73 5.97 -1.35
N HIS A 244 -5.38 5.94 -2.54
CA HIS A 244 -6.04 7.12 -3.10
C HIS A 244 -7.43 6.83 -3.66
N CYS A 245 -8.22 7.88 -3.80
CA CYS A 245 -9.46 7.91 -4.57
C CYS A 245 -9.29 8.84 -5.78
N TRP A 246 -9.98 8.52 -6.89
CA TRP A 246 -10.16 9.40 -8.04
C TRP A 246 -11.66 9.60 -8.30
N SER A 247 -12.18 10.73 -7.85
CA SER A 247 -13.57 11.16 -7.99
C SER A 247 -13.76 11.99 -9.26
N ASP A 248 -14.90 12.65 -9.41
CA ASP A 248 -15.10 13.64 -10.49
C ASP A 248 -14.49 15.01 -10.18
N ASN A 249 -14.01 15.23 -8.95
CA ASN A 249 -13.37 16.49 -8.54
C ASN A 249 -11.83 16.42 -8.59
N GLY A 250 -11.26 15.22 -8.69
CA GLY A 250 -9.80 15.04 -8.68
C GLY A 250 -9.38 13.78 -7.95
N VAL A 251 -8.17 13.82 -7.40
CA VAL A 251 -7.64 12.77 -6.52
C VAL A 251 -7.62 13.21 -5.07
N SER A 252 -7.78 12.25 -4.17
CA SER A 252 -7.65 12.46 -2.73
C SER A 252 -6.92 11.29 -2.09
N ASN A 253 -6.09 11.58 -1.10
CA ASN A 253 -5.52 10.55 -0.23
C ASN A 253 -6.63 9.98 0.68
N ILE A 254 -6.60 8.68 0.93
CA ILE A 254 -7.47 8.01 1.90
C ILE A 254 -6.95 8.23 3.33
N GLU A 255 -5.64 8.37 3.47
CA GLU A 255 -4.90 8.32 4.75
C GLU A 255 -4.51 9.70 5.26
N GLY A 256 -4.21 9.81 6.57
CA GLY A 256 -3.62 11.00 7.21
C GLY A 256 -2.13 10.87 7.54
N GLY A 257 -1.47 9.82 7.07
CA GLY A 257 -0.06 9.53 7.32
C GLY A 257 0.55 8.54 6.34
N CYS A 258 1.78 8.13 6.61
CA CYS A 258 2.54 7.15 5.82
C CYS A 258 2.96 5.98 6.69
N TYR A 259 3.00 4.78 6.10
CA TYR A 259 3.44 3.55 6.77
C TYR A 259 4.67 2.95 6.08
N ALA A 260 5.79 3.65 6.18
CA ALA A 260 7.01 3.37 5.43
C ALA A 260 7.76 2.13 5.94
N LYS A 261 8.43 1.43 5.02
CA LYS A 261 9.36 0.33 5.36
C LYS A 261 10.67 0.92 5.89
N CYS A 262 11.24 0.32 6.91
CA CYS A 262 12.44 0.82 7.58
C CYS A 262 13.71 0.00 7.33
N ILE A 263 13.60 -1.21 6.76
CA ILE A 263 14.78 -2.04 6.49
C ILE A 263 15.72 -1.32 5.50
N ASP A 264 17.00 -1.28 5.84
CA ASP A 264 18.08 -0.58 5.12
C ASP A 264 17.85 0.94 4.93
N LEU A 265 16.98 1.54 5.75
CA LEU A 265 16.75 2.98 5.74
C LEU A 265 18.04 3.72 6.10
N SER A 266 18.37 4.73 5.29
CA SER A 266 19.54 5.60 5.50
C SER A 266 19.18 7.02 5.12
N LYS A 267 19.76 7.98 5.84
CA LYS A 267 19.50 9.40 5.63
C LYS A 267 19.90 9.85 4.23
N GLU A 268 20.94 9.26 3.67
CA GLU A 268 21.50 9.60 2.36
C GLU A 268 20.55 9.19 1.23
N LYS A 269 19.90 8.03 1.34
CA LYS A 269 18.99 7.51 0.31
C LYS A 269 17.58 8.08 0.43
N GLU A 270 17.07 8.22 1.65
CA GLU A 270 15.68 8.56 1.93
C GLU A 270 15.58 9.60 3.09
N PRO A 271 16.07 10.84 2.87
CA PRO A 271 16.17 11.85 3.93
C PRO A 271 14.82 12.26 4.50
N ASP A 272 13.76 12.33 3.69
CA ASP A 272 12.44 12.77 4.15
C ASP A 272 11.82 11.75 5.11
N ILE A 273 11.94 10.45 4.79
CA ILE A 273 11.46 9.35 5.64
C ILE A 273 12.31 9.29 6.92
N TRP A 274 13.64 9.41 6.79
CA TRP A 274 14.54 9.46 7.94
C TRP A 274 14.17 10.58 8.92
N ASN A 275 13.96 11.80 8.42
CA ASN A 275 13.63 12.97 9.24
C ASN A 275 12.19 12.94 9.78
N ALA A 276 11.30 12.14 9.18
CA ALA A 276 9.97 11.89 9.70
C ALA A 276 9.99 10.97 10.93
N ILE A 277 11.08 10.24 11.21
CA ILE A 277 11.18 9.38 12.40
C ILE A 277 11.64 10.22 13.59
N LYS A 278 10.68 10.69 14.38
CA LYS A 278 10.88 11.54 15.56
C LYS A 278 9.75 11.30 16.59
N PHE A 279 9.71 12.06 17.68
CA PHE A 279 8.54 12.09 18.57
C PHE A 279 7.26 12.28 17.75
N GLY A 280 6.23 11.47 18.02
CA GLY A 280 5.02 11.40 17.19
C GLY A 280 5.03 10.24 16.18
N THR A 281 6.17 9.60 15.95
CA THR A 281 6.28 8.41 15.08
C THR A 281 6.17 7.13 15.88
N VAL A 282 5.60 6.11 15.26
CA VAL A 282 5.59 4.74 15.77
C VAL A 282 6.48 3.86 14.92
N LEU A 283 7.46 3.21 15.53
CA LEU A 283 8.31 2.20 14.92
C LEU A 283 7.82 0.80 15.30
N GLU A 284 7.48 -0.02 14.31
CA GLU A 284 7.02 -1.40 14.50
C GLU A 284 8.14 -2.38 14.14
N ASN A 285 8.50 -3.25 15.08
CA ASN A 285 9.43 -4.37 14.92
C ASN A 285 10.88 -4.00 14.57
N VAL A 286 11.29 -2.74 14.78
CA VAL A 286 12.70 -2.33 14.64
C VAL A 286 13.54 -2.85 15.81
N VAL A 287 14.83 -3.06 15.56
CA VAL A 287 15.82 -3.34 16.61
C VAL A 287 16.63 -2.07 16.87
N PHE A 288 16.97 -1.83 18.12
CA PHE A 288 17.75 -0.67 18.54
C PHE A 288 18.65 -1.06 19.72
N ASP A 289 19.74 -0.32 19.91
CA ASP A 289 20.64 -0.51 21.04
C ASP A 289 19.96 -0.16 22.37
N GLU A 290 20.00 -1.04 23.36
CA GLU A 290 19.26 -0.86 24.62
C GLU A 290 19.73 0.36 25.44
N HIS A 291 20.98 0.79 25.26
CA HIS A 291 21.56 1.90 26.01
C HIS A 291 21.48 3.23 25.25
N THR A 292 21.97 3.28 24.01
CA THR A 292 21.97 4.50 23.18
C THR A 292 20.59 4.78 22.60
N ARG A 293 19.74 3.76 22.48
CA ARG A 293 18.42 3.82 21.82
C ARG A 293 18.51 4.15 20.32
N GLU A 294 19.68 4.02 19.71
CA GLU A 294 19.86 4.16 18.26
C GLU A 294 19.30 2.94 17.53
N VAL A 295 18.48 3.19 16.51
CA VAL A 295 17.84 2.14 15.73
C VAL A 295 18.82 1.58 14.72
N ASP A 296 18.97 0.26 14.69
CA ASP A 296 19.68 -0.44 13.62
C ASP A 296 18.67 -0.81 12.53
N TYR A 297 18.62 0.01 11.49
CA TYR A 297 17.75 -0.22 10.33
C TYR A 297 18.19 -1.37 9.44
N THR A 298 19.38 -1.94 9.65
CA THR A 298 19.88 -3.10 8.90
C THR A 298 19.54 -4.43 9.58
N ASP A 299 19.17 -4.39 10.86
CA ASP A 299 18.82 -5.59 11.62
C ASP A 299 17.43 -6.11 11.22
N LYS A 300 17.41 -7.38 10.83
CA LYS A 300 16.23 -8.15 10.40
C LYS A 300 15.94 -9.37 11.27
N SER A 301 16.56 -9.47 12.45
CA SER A 301 16.43 -10.59 13.38
C SER A 301 14.99 -10.80 13.85
N VAL A 302 14.18 -9.73 13.92
CA VAL A 302 12.73 -9.81 14.17
C VAL A 302 11.97 -10.05 12.87
N THR A 303 12.22 -9.23 11.85
CA THR A 303 11.56 -9.30 10.54
C THR A 303 12.26 -8.39 9.53
N GLU A 304 12.15 -8.72 8.24
CA GLU A 304 12.51 -7.78 7.15
C GLU A 304 11.42 -6.73 6.88
N ASN A 305 10.24 -6.85 7.51
CA ASN A 305 9.12 -5.91 7.37
C ASN A 305 9.06 -4.92 8.56
N THR A 306 10.20 -4.35 8.94
CA THR A 306 10.25 -3.24 9.91
C THR A 306 9.58 -2.00 9.34
N ARG A 307 8.89 -1.22 10.18
CA ARG A 307 8.02 -0.13 9.72
C ARG A 307 8.08 1.12 10.59
N ALA A 308 7.77 2.26 9.98
CA ALA A 308 7.50 3.54 10.64
C ALA A 308 6.13 4.06 10.21
N ALA A 309 5.27 4.38 11.18
CA ALA A 309 4.00 5.07 10.97
C ALA A 309 4.09 6.49 11.51
N TYR A 310 3.93 7.49 10.65
CA TYR A 310 4.01 8.90 11.01
C TYR A 310 2.94 9.74 10.28
N PRO A 311 2.49 10.85 10.88
CA PRO A 311 1.55 11.78 10.23
C PRO A 311 2.13 12.35 8.93
N ILE A 312 1.26 12.64 7.96
CA ILE A 312 1.67 13.14 6.63
C ILE A 312 2.40 14.48 6.73
N GLU A 313 2.09 15.28 7.76
CA GLU A 313 2.72 16.56 8.10
C GLU A 313 4.22 16.44 8.40
N TYR A 314 4.73 15.24 8.63
CA TYR A 314 6.16 15.03 8.86
C TYR A 314 6.97 15.02 7.57
N ILE A 315 6.30 14.90 6.43
CA ILE A 315 6.91 15.05 5.11
C ILE A 315 6.86 16.53 4.69
N PRO A 316 8.00 17.23 4.55
CA PRO A 316 8.03 18.68 4.36
C PRO A 316 7.28 19.19 3.12
N ASN A 317 7.27 18.40 2.05
CA ASN A 317 6.59 18.69 0.78
C ASN A 317 5.22 18.00 0.68
N ALA A 318 4.61 17.56 1.78
CA ALA A 318 3.23 17.07 1.76
C ALA A 318 2.26 18.16 1.30
N LYS A 319 1.32 17.80 0.41
CA LYS A 319 0.21 18.64 0.02
C LYS A 319 -0.88 18.55 1.08
N ILE A 320 -1.15 19.65 1.79
CA ILE A 320 -2.26 19.73 2.75
C ILE A 320 -3.28 20.78 2.26
N PRO A 321 -4.59 20.49 2.24
CA PRO A 321 -5.20 19.16 2.33
C PRO A 321 -4.69 18.24 1.21
N CYS A 322 -4.65 16.91 1.47
CA CYS A 322 -4.12 15.88 0.56
C CYS A 322 -5.08 15.57 -0.61
N VAL A 323 -5.42 16.60 -1.37
CA VAL A 323 -6.24 16.56 -2.58
C VAL A 323 -5.50 17.23 -3.73
N GLY A 324 -5.76 16.76 -4.94
CA GLY A 324 -5.19 17.30 -6.18
C GLY A 324 -6.18 17.20 -7.34
N PRO A 325 -5.92 17.90 -8.46
CA PRO A 325 -6.74 17.81 -9.67
C PRO A 325 -6.59 16.44 -10.34
N HIS A 326 -7.18 16.27 -11.53
CA HIS A 326 -7.09 14.99 -12.25
C HIS A 326 -5.64 14.63 -12.64
N PRO A 327 -5.25 13.34 -12.50
CA PRO A 327 -3.97 12.82 -12.96
C PRO A 327 -3.75 13.06 -14.44
N LYS A 328 -2.55 13.53 -14.80
CA LYS A 328 -2.05 13.54 -16.18
C LYS A 328 -1.29 12.27 -16.52
N ASN A 329 -0.69 11.62 -15.52
CA ASN A 329 0.14 10.44 -15.69
C ASN A 329 -0.33 9.29 -14.78
N VAL A 330 -0.48 8.11 -15.38
CA VAL A 330 -0.74 6.83 -14.70
C VAL A 330 0.48 5.93 -14.95
N ILE A 331 1.28 5.71 -13.93
CA ILE A 331 2.57 5.02 -14.03
C ILE A 331 2.44 3.65 -13.36
N LEU A 332 2.64 2.59 -14.13
CA LEU A 332 2.63 1.21 -13.67
C LEU A 332 4.07 0.76 -13.44
N LEU A 333 4.45 0.56 -12.18
CA LEU A 333 5.79 0.12 -11.79
C LEU A 333 5.85 -1.41 -11.78
N ALA A 334 6.77 -1.98 -12.56
CA ALA A 334 7.06 -3.40 -12.57
C ALA A 334 8.51 -3.63 -12.12
N CYS A 335 8.72 -4.43 -11.08
CA CYS A 335 10.06 -4.89 -10.72
C CYS A 335 10.36 -6.18 -11.50
N ASP A 336 10.79 -6.06 -12.75
CA ASP A 336 11.05 -7.22 -13.62
C ASP A 336 12.42 -7.83 -13.30
N ALA A 337 12.43 -8.95 -12.56
CA ALA A 337 13.64 -9.73 -12.27
C ALA A 337 14.04 -10.68 -13.41
N PHE A 338 13.26 -10.78 -14.49
CA PHE A 338 13.65 -11.47 -15.71
C PHE A 338 14.50 -10.59 -16.62
N GLY A 339 14.45 -9.27 -16.45
CA GLY A 339 15.31 -8.30 -17.13
C GLY A 339 14.99 -8.10 -18.61
N VAL A 340 13.72 -8.29 -19.00
CA VAL A 340 13.27 -8.24 -20.39
C VAL A 340 12.33 -7.07 -20.70
N LEU A 341 11.74 -6.44 -19.68
CA LEU A 341 10.94 -5.24 -19.86
C LEU A 341 11.82 -4.00 -20.05
N PRO A 342 11.45 -3.09 -20.97
CA PRO A 342 12.16 -1.82 -21.15
C PRO A 342 12.07 -0.94 -19.89
N PRO A 343 13.06 -0.06 -19.66
CA PRO A 343 13.03 0.89 -18.55
C PRO A 343 11.76 1.73 -18.51
N VAL A 344 11.23 2.12 -19.68
CA VAL A 344 9.96 2.83 -19.81
C VAL A 344 9.25 2.47 -21.11
N SER A 345 7.93 2.43 -21.08
CA SER A 345 7.08 2.36 -22.27
C SER A 345 5.88 3.27 -22.15
N LYS A 346 5.54 3.94 -23.26
CA LYS A 346 4.26 4.61 -23.41
C LYS A 346 3.20 3.56 -23.74
N LEU A 347 2.11 3.57 -23.00
CA LEU A 347 1.03 2.59 -23.18
C LEU A 347 -0.16 3.27 -23.87
N ASN A 348 -0.76 2.58 -24.83
CA ASN A 348 -2.12 2.92 -25.23
C ASN A 348 -3.13 2.46 -24.15
N LEU A 349 -4.39 2.86 -24.28
CA LEU A 349 -5.42 2.56 -23.28
C LEU A 349 -5.61 1.04 -23.06
N ALA A 350 -5.64 0.25 -24.13
CA ALA A 350 -5.81 -1.20 -24.06
C ALA A 350 -4.64 -1.88 -23.35
N GLN A 351 -3.41 -1.47 -23.66
CA GLN A 351 -2.20 -1.93 -22.97
C GLN A 351 -2.21 -1.51 -21.51
N THR A 352 -2.63 -0.28 -21.19
CA THR A 352 -2.74 0.20 -19.80
C THR A 352 -3.69 -0.70 -19.02
N MET A 353 -4.87 -1.03 -19.56
CA MET A 353 -5.82 -1.91 -18.89
C MET A 353 -5.30 -3.34 -18.77
N TYR A 354 -4.65 -3.87 -19.81
CA TYR A 354 -4.04 -5.20 -19.79
C TYR A 354 -3.01 -5.30 -18.66
N HIS A 355 -2.03 -4.38 -18.62
CA HIS A 355 -0.99 -4.38 -17.59
C HIS A 355 -1.53 -4.03 -16.20
N PHE A 356 -2.56 -3.20 -16.09
CA PHE A 356 -3.22 -2.89 -14.82
C PHE A 356 -3.94 -4.12 -14.25
N ILE A 357 -4.69 -4.86 -15.07
CA ILE A 357 -5.36 -6.10 -14.66
C ILE A 357 -4.34 -7.20 -14.36
N SER A 358 -3.27 -7.32 -15.14
CA SER A 358 -2.21 -8.30 -14.85
C SER A 358 -1.48 -7.96 -13.55
N GLY A 359 -1.16 -6.69 -13.32
CA GLY A 359 -0.43 -6.23 -12.13
C GLY A 359 0.88 -6.97 -11.91
N TYR A 360 1.66 -7.09 -12.98
CA TYR A 360 2.88 -7.88 -13.01
C TYR A 360 4.02 -7.23 -12.21
N THR A 361 4.72 -8.05 -11.43
CA THR A 361 6.06 -7.80 -10.90
C THR A 361 6.78 -9.14 -10.71
N ALA A 362 8.02 -9.14 -10.25
CA ALA A 362 8.72 -10.38 -9.89
C ALA A 362 9.15 -10.40 -8.42
N LEU A 363 9.12 -11.59 -7.84
CA LEU A 363 9.79 -11.92 -6.58
C LEU A 363 11.25 -12.24 -6.90
N VAL A 364 12.15 -11.76 -6.05
CA VAL A 364 13.59 -11.86 -6.25
C VAL A 364 14.11 -13.10 -5.52
N ALA A 365 15.08 -13.81 -6.11
CA ALA A 365 15.66 -14.98 -5.47
C ALA A 365 16.45 -14.56 -4.20
N GLY A 366 16.21 -15.27 -3.09
CA GLY A 366 16.86 -15.02 -1.81
C GLY A 366 16.23 -13.93 -0.94
N THR A 367 15.15 -13.25 -1.38
CA THR A 367 14.39 -12.29 -0.54
C THR A 367 13.16 -12.90 0.13
N GLU A 368 12.77 -14.12 -0.25
CA GLU A 368 11.72 -14.89 0.41
C GLU A 368 12.16 -16.36 0.56
N ASP A 369 11.76 -16.99 1.67
CA ASP A 369 12.07 -18.39 1.95
C ASP A 369 11.62 -19.32 0.81
N GLY A 370 12.57 -20.06 0.24
CA GLY A 370 12.32 -21.05 -0.79
C GLY A 370 12.43 -20.56 -2.25
N ILE A 371 12.63 -19.26 -2.50
CA ILE A 371 12.78 -18.73 -3.86
C ILE A 371 14.24 -18.77 -4.31
N LYS A 372 14.57 -19.70 -5.23
CA LYS A 372 15.92 -19.88 -5.79
C LYS A 372 16.14 -19.21 -7.15
N GLU A 373 15.07 -18.92 -7.89
CA GLU A 373 15.09 -18.22 -9.17
C GLU A 373 13.99 -17.14 -9.20
N PRO A 374 14.12 -16.09 -10.02
CA PRO A 374 13.06 -15.10 -10.24
C PRO A 374 11.71 -15.74 -10.53
N GLN A 375 10.69 -15.36 -9.75
CA GLN A 375 9.33 -15.84 -9.92
C GLN A 375 8.43 -14.67 -10.33
N ALA A 376 7.73 -14.80 -11.45
CA ALA A 376 6.69 -13.85 -11.83
C ALA A 376 5.55 -13.90 -10.81
N THR A 377 5.10 -12.73 -10.38
CA THR A 377 3.91 -12.59 -9.54
C THR A 377 2.96 -11.60 -10.20
N PHE A 378 1.69 -11.98 -10.23
CA PHE A 378 0.63 -11.19 -10.84
C PHE A 378 -0.35 -10.83 -9.74
N SER A 379 -0.45 -9.53 -9.47
CA SER A 379 -1.32 -9.00 -8.44
C SER A 379 -2.24 -7.99 -9.09
N ALA A 380 -3.40 -8.45 -9.53
CA ALA A 380 -4.39 -7.64 -10.21
C ALA A 380 -4.58 -6.25 -9.58
N CYS A 381 -4.64 -5.23 -10.46
CA CYS A 381 -4.72 -3.81 -10.09
C CYS A 381 -3.53 -3.32 -9.22
N PHE A 382 -2.41 -4.04 -9.23
CA PHE A 382 -1.27 -3.85 -8.32
C PHE A 382 -1.67 -3.86 -6.84
N GLY A 383 -2.75 -4.55 -6.49
CA GLY A 383 -3.38 -4.47 -5.17
C GLY A 383 -4.30 -5.64 -4.86
N ALA A 384 -4.07 -6.81 -5.46
CA ALA A 384 -5.01 -7.93 -5.43
C ALA A 384 -5.41 -8.37 -4.02
N ALA A 385 -4.55 -8.17 -3.01
CA ALA A 385 -4.86 -8.54 -1.63
C ALA A 385 -5.96 -7.67 -0.98
N PHE A 386 -6.28 -6.51 -1.56
CA PHE A 386 -7.12 -5.48 -0.95
C PHE A 386 -8.43 -5.24 -1.71
N ILE A 387 -8.46 -5.53 -3.01
CA ILE A 387 -9.66 -5.35 -3.83
C ILE A 387 -10.78 -6.31 -3.39
N VAL A 388 -12.01 -5.81 -3.44
CA VAL A 388 -13.20 -6.59 -3.02
C VAL A 388 -14.11 -6.90 -4.21
N LEU A 389 -14.07 -6.10 -5.26
CA LEU A 389 -14.78 -6.32 -6.52
C LEU A 389 -13.86 -7.02 -7.54
N HIS A 390 -14.43 -7.50 -8.62
CA HIS A 390 -13.65 -8.13 -9.69
C HIS A 390 -12.69 -7.09 -10.34
N PRO A 391 -11.42 -7.46 -10.66
CA PRO A 391 -10.44 -6.53 -11.23
C PRO A 391 -10.92 -5.71 -12.44
N THR A 392 -11.76 -6.31 -13.27
CA THR A 392 -12.34 -5.65 -14.46
C THR A 392 -13.19 -4.43 -14.11
N LYS A 393 -13.80 -4.38 -12.93
CA LYS A 393 -14.56 -3.22 -12.46
C LYS A 393 -13.64 -2.01 -12.25
N TYR A 394 -12.51 -2.21 -11.57
CA TYR A 394 -11.52 -1.15 -11.34
C TYR A 394 -10.86 -0.72 -12.65
N ALA A 395 -10.55 -1.67 -13.54
CA ALA A 395 -10.00 -1.37 -14.86
C ALA A 395 -10.97 -0.54 -15.72
N ALA A 396 -12.25 -0.92 -15.77
CA ALA A 396 -13.26 -0.15 -16.52
C ALA A 396 -13.38 1.29 -15.99
N MET A 397 -13.38 1.48 -14.67
CA MET A 397 -13.41 2.81 -14.05
C MET A 397 -12.13 3.60 -14.34
N LEU A 398 -10.96 2.96 -14.30
CA LEU A 398 -9.70 3.62 -14.65
C LEU A 398 -9.70 4.05 -16.12
N ALA A 399 -10.15 3.19 -17.03
CA ALA A 399 -10.26 3.53 -18.46
C ALA A 399 -11.18 4.74 -18.69
N GLU A 400 -12.36 4.76 -18.07
CA GLU A 400 -13.30 5.87 -18.16
C GLU A 400 -12.67 7.18 -17.67
N LYS A 401 -12.02 7.16 -16.50
CA LYS A 401 -11.34 8.33 -15.94
C LYS A 401 -10.19 8.82 -16.82
N MET A 402 -9.35 7.90 -17.31
CA MET A 402 -8.24 8.25 -18.21
C MET A 402 -8.73 8.87 -19.52
N GLN A 403 -9.78 8.31 -20.13
CA GLN A 403 -10.38 8.85 -21.36
C GLN A 403 -11.02 10.22 -21.12
N LYS A 404 -11.77 10.37 -20.04
CA LYS A 404 -12.48 11.62 -19.70
C LYS A 404 -11.51 12.78 -19.41
N TYR A 405 -10.41 12.51 -18.73
CA TYR A 405 -9.49 13.55 -18.25
C TYR A 405 -8.13 13.60 -18.98
N GLY A 406 -7.92 12.74 -19.99
CA GLY A 406 -6.74 12.78 -20.86
C GLY A 406 -5.45 12.27 -20.21
N ALA A 407 -5.54 11.34 -19.26
CA ALA A 407 -4.36 10.80 -18.59
C ALA A 407 -3.59 9.81 -19.50
N THR A 408 -2.26 9.86 -19.47
CA THR A 408 -1.39 8.95 -20.23
C THR A 408 -0.89 7.80 -19.36
N GLY A 409 -0.93 6.58 -19.89
CA GLY A 409 -0.42 5.38 -19.24
C GLY A 409 1.05 5.11 -19.56
N TRP A 410 1.82 4.71 -18.54
CA TRP A 410 3.23 4.38 -18.64
C TRP A 410 3.53 3.06 -17.94
N LEU A 411 4.40 2.23 -18.51
CA LEU A 411 5.00 1.08 -17.83
C LEU A 411 6.46 1.42 -17.54
N VAL A 412 6.88 1.35 -16.28
CA VAL A 412 8.26 1.67 -15.87
C VAL A 412 8.85 0.44 -15.17
N ASN A 413 9.96 -0.07 -15.70
CA ASN A 413 10.69 -1.17 -15.09
C ASN A 413 11.63 -0.63 -13.99
N THR A 414 11.39 -1.04 -12.75
CA THR A 414 12.23 -0.72 -11.57
C THR A 414 13.05 -1.92 -11.09
N GLY A 415 13.02 -3.01 -11.87
CA GLY A 415 13.75 -4.24 -11.67
C GLY A 415 15.08 -4.25 -12.43
N TRP A 416 15.32 -5.30 -13.21
CA TRP A 416 16.63 -5.62 -13.79
C TRP A 416 16.72 -5.29 -15.28
N SER A 417 17.95 -5.15 -15.75
CA SER A 417 18.34 -5.03 -17.16
C SER A 417 19.66 -5.78 -17.40
N GLY A 418 20.01 -6.06 -18.65
CA GLY A 418 21.23 -6.79 -19.03
C GLY A 418 21.25 -8.30 -18.73
N GLY A 419 20.19 -8.83 -18.12
CA GLY A 419 20.06 -10.24 -17.75
C GLY A 419 19.00 -10.45 -16.68
N ARG A 420 18.68 -11.71 -16.39
CA ARG A 420 17.87 -12.09 -15.22
C ARG A 420 18.63 -11.76 -13.94
N TYR A 421 17.93 -11.68 -12.80
CA TYR A 421 18.59 -11.61 -11.49
C TYR A 421 19.71 -12.66 -11.34
N GLY A 422 20.85 -12.25 -10.80
CA GLY A 422 22.06 -13.06 -10.69
C GLY A 422 23.02 -12.93 -11.88
N VAL A 423 22.56 -12.42 -13.02
CA VAL A 423 23.38 -12.11 -14.20
C VAL A 423 23.32 -10.62 -14.56
N GLY A 424 22.10 -10.07 -14.63
CA GLY A 424 21.85 -8.66 -14.88
C GLY A 424 21.95 -7.79 -13.63
N GLU A 425 21.87 -6.49 -13.83
CA GLU A 425 21.89 -5.49 -12.75
C GLU A 425 20.54 -4.80 -12.61
N ARG A 426 20.22 -4.36 -11.39
CA ARG A 426 19.03 -3.54 -11.16
C ARG A 426 19.20 -2.20 -11.87
N ILE A 427 18.16 -1.72 -12.55
CA ILE A 427 18.17 -0.41 -13.20
C ILE A 427 18.50 0.65 -12.15
N LYS A 428 19.52 1.46 -12.44
CA LYS A 428 20.01 2.49 -11.50
C LYS A 428 18.87 3.46 -11.18
N LEU A 429 18.65 3.74 -9.89
CA LEU A 429 17.61 4.66 -9.44
C LEU A 429 17.73 6.05 -10.08
N ALA A 430 18.96 6.52 -10.34
CA ALA A 430 19.20 7.78 -11.05
C ALA A 430 18.57 7.78 -12.46
N TYR A 431 18.64 6.67 -13.20
CA TYR A 431 18.01 6.54 -14.52
C TYR A 431 16.50 6.50 -14.40
N THR A 432 15.96 5.74 -13.43
CA THR A 432 14.52 5.72 -13.17
C THR A 432 13.99 7.11 -12.82
N ARG A 433 14.69 7.89 -11.98
CA ARG A 433 14.29 9.28 -11.66
C ARG A 433 14.28 10.16 -12.90
N LYS A 434 15.31 10.09 -13.75
CA LYS A 434 15.34 10.81 -15.04
C LYS A 434 14.18 10.44 -15.96
N ILE A 435 13.81 9.15 -16.02
CA ILE A 435 12.62 8.69 -16.75
C ILE A 435 11.34 9.33 -16.18
N ILE A 436 11.18 9.33 -14.85
CA ILE A 436 10.01 9.95 -14.20
C ILE A 436 9.98 11.46 -14.47
N ASP A 437 11.13 12.14 -14.42
CA ASP A 437 11.23 13.57 -14.75
C ASP A 437 10.79 13.85 -16.20
N ALA A 438 11.20 13.00 -17.15
CA ALA A 438 10.82 13.10 -18.56
C ALA A 438 9.32 12.81 -18.80
N ILE A 439 8.69 11.95 -17.98
CA ILE A 439 7.24 11.75 -17.96
C ILE A 439 6.54 13.02 -17.45
N HIS A 440 7.04 13.60 -16.36
CA HIS A 440 6.43 14.77 -15.71
C HIS A 440 6.57 16.04 -16.55
N SER A 441 7.72 16.25 -17.19
CA SER A 441 7.98 17.41 -18.05
C SER A 441 7.16 17.40 -19.34
N GLY A 442 6.64 16.23 -19.73
CA GLY A 442 5.96 16.02 -21.00
C GLY A 442 6.91 15.73 -22.17
N GLU A 443 8.23 15.66 -21.95
CA GLU A 443 9.24 15.28 -22.95
C GLU A 443 8.85 13.97 -23.66
N LEU A 444 8.45 12.96 -22.88
CA LEU A 444 8.05 11.67 -23.45
C LEU A 444 6.72 11.73 -24.22
N LEU A 445 5.89 12.76 -24.07
CA LEU A 445 4.67 12.85 -24.88
C LEU A 445 4.98 13.09 -26.36
N THR A 446 6.08 13.78 -26.65
CA THR A 446 6.52 14.19 -28.00
C THR A 446 7.78 13.47 -28.50
N ALA A 447 8.31 12.51 -27.73
CA ALA A 447 9.49 11.74 -28.10
C ALA A 447 9.27 10.86 -29.34
N ASN A 448 10.36 10.42 -29.97
CA ASN A 448 10.33 9.40 -31.02
C ASN A 448 10.27 8.00 -30.40
N TYR A 449 9.43 7.14 -30.97
CA TYR A 449 9.16 5.81 -30.44
C TYR A 449 9.45 4.70 -31.45
N LYS A 450 9.88 3.55 -30.95
CA LYS A 450 9.86 2.28 -31.67
C LYS A 450 9.04 1.24 -30.90
N LYS A 451 8.53 0.24 -31.61
CA LYS A 451 7.72 -0.83 -31.03
C LYS A 451 8.55 -2.09 -30.75
N THR A 452 8.38 -2.65 -29.57
CA THR A 452 8.94 -3.97 -29.24
C THR A 452 8.18 -5.08 -29.97
N GLY A 453 8.86 -6.17 -30.33
CA GLY A 453 8.27 -7.22 -31.16
C GLY A 453 7.18 -8.05 -30.45
N VAL A 454 7.44 -8.55 -29.24
CA VAL A 454 6.54 -9.50 -28.55
C VAL A 454 5.39 -8.81 -27.83
N PHE A 455 5.69 -7.79 -27.01
CA PHE A 455 4.67 -7.08 -26.23
C PHE A 455 4.04 -5.88 -26.97
N GLY A 456 4.62 -5.44 -28.09
CA GLY A 456 4.12 -4.27 -28.82
C GLY A 456 4.23 -2.96 -28.05
N LEU A 457 5.07 -2.89 -27.01
CA LEU A 457 5.31 -1.69 -26.20
C LEU A 457 6.02 -0.61 -27.02
N GLU A 458 5.59 0.64 -26.87
CA GLU A 458 6.26 1.80 -27.46
C GLU A 458 7.36 2.29 -26.51
N ILE A 459 8.62 2.16 -26.94
CA ILE A 459 9.80 2.57 -26.19
C ILE A 459 10.44 3.80 -26.84
N PRO A 460 10.87 4.80 -26.06
CA PRO A 460 11.51 5.99 -26.61
C PRO A 460 12.89 5.64 -27.18
N THR A 461 13.32 6.37 -28.21
CA THR A 461 14.64 6.16 -28.83
C THR A 461 15.78 6.77 -28.02
N GLU A 462 15.49 7.83 -27.26
CA GLU A 462 16.42 8.57 -26.42
C GLU A 462 15.68 9.25 -25.26
N ILE A 463 16.39 9.48 -24.16
CA ILE A 463 15.95 10.29 -23.00
C ILE A 463 17.21 10.98 -22.47
N ASP A 464 17.14 12.30 -22.22
CA ASP A 464 18.30 13.02 -21.70
C ASP A 464 18.81 12.43 -20.37
N GLY A 465 20.11 12.21 -20.28
CA GLY A 465 20.75 11.62 -19.09
C GLY A 465 20.51 10.12 -18.87
N VAL A 466 19.89 9.40 -19.81
CA VAL A 466 19.76 7.93 -19.78
C VAL A 466 20.46 7.32 -21.01
N PRO A 467 21.39 6.36 -20.83
CA PRO A 467 22.06 5.71 -21.97
C PRO A 467 21.04 5.07 -22.93
N SER A 468 21.05 5.44 -24.21
CA SER A 468 20.06 4.96 -25.19
C SER A 468 20.07 3.44 -25.37
N GLU A 469 21.21 2.80 -25.12
CA GLU A 469 21.36 1.34 -25.13
C GLU A 469 20.42 0.64 -24.14
N ILE A 470 20.13 1.22 -22.97
CA ILE A 470 19.28 0.57 -21.95
C ILE A 470 17.81 0.60 -22.32
N LEU A 471 17.38 1.54 -23.18
CA LEU A 471 15.98 1.76 -23.53
C LEU A 471 15.39 0.59 -24.32
N ASP A 472 16.23 -0.14 -25.06
CA ASP A 472 15.88 -1.41 -25.69
C ASP A 472 16.61 -2.56 -24.99
N PRO A 473 15.92 -3.33 -24.13
CA PRO A 473 16.54 -4.35 -23.29
C PRO A 473 17.44 -5.31 -24.04
N ILE A 474 17.11 -5.67 -25.29
CA ILE A 474 17.93 -6.59 -26.08
C ILE A 474 19.38 -6.11 -26.21
N ASN A 475 19.64 -4.80 -26.25
CA ASN A 475 20.97 -4.23 -26.42
C ASN A 475 21.87 -4.51 -25.21
N THR A 476 21.30 -4.53 -24.00
CA THR A 476 22.05 -4.75 -22.76
C THR A 476 22.40 -6.21 -22.49
N TRP A 477 21.70 -7.16 -23.12
CA TRP A 477 21.99 -8.58 -22.96
C TRP A 477 23.20 -8.99 -23.79
N THR A 478 24.17 -9.66 -23.17
CA THR A 478 25.32 -10.22 -23.91
C THR A 478 24.86 -11.35 -24.84
N ASP A 479 24.01 -12.26 -24.32
CA ASP A 479 23.39 -13.34 -25.10
C ASP A 479 21.98 -12.92 -25.58
N LYS A 480 21.87 -12.59 -26.86
CA LYS A 480 20.60 -12.18 -27.50
C LYS A 480 19.60 -13.33 -27.62
N ALA A 481 20.06 -14.59 -27.68
CA ALA A 481 19.19 -15.76 -27.73
C ALA A 481 18.55 -15.99 -26.35
N ALA A 482 19.34 -15.89 -25.27
CA ALA A 482 18.84 -15.98 -23.90
C ALA A 482 17.82 -14.88 -23.58
N TYR A 483 18.02 -13.65 -24.09
CA TYR A 483 17.03 -12.58 -24.01
C TYR A 483 15.71 -13.00 -24.67
N LYS A 484 15.76 -13.48 -25.91
CA LYS A 484 14.57 -13.87 -26.68
C LYS A 484 13.80 -15.01 -26.03
N GLU A 485 14.49 -16.03 -25.52
CA GLU A 485 13.87 -17.13 -24.79
C GLU A 485 13.17 -16.63 -23.51
N THR A 486 13.84 -15.78 -22.74
CA THR A 486 13.29 -15.20 -21.51
C THR A 486 12.07 -14.33 -21.80
N LEU A 487 12.12 -13.53 -22.87
CA LEU A 487 11.03 -12.67 -23.30
C LEU A 487 9.79 -13.50 -23.67
N LEU A 488 9.97 -14.59 -24.43
CA LEU A 488 8.88 -15.50 -24.79
C LEU A 488 8.32 -16.25 -23.58
N LYS A 489 9.18 -16.66 -22.64
CA LYS A 489 8.75 -17.24 -21.36
C LYS A 489 7.87 -16.29 -20.59
N LEU A 490 8.28 -15.03 -20.42
CA LEU A 490 7.49 -14.02 -19.71
C LEU A 490 6.16 -13.74 -20.42
N ALA A 491 6.17 -13.61 -21.75
CA ALA A 491 4.94 -13.43 -22.53
C ALA A 491 3.95 -14.60 -22.35
N GLY A 492 4.45 -15.84 -22.30
CA GLY A 492 3.63 -17.02 -21.97
C GLY A 492 3.00 -16.93 -20.58
N LEU A 493 3.74 -16.45 -19.57
CA LEU A 493 3.20 -16.25 -18.23
C LEU A 493 2.10 -15.19 -18.18
N PHE A 494 2.27 -14.08 -18.91
CA PHE A 494 1.23 -13.06 -19.06
C PHE A 494 -0.04 -13.62 -19.71
N LYS A 495 0.11 -14.42 -20.77
CA LYS A 495 -1.03 -15.08 -21.43
C LYS A 495 -1.77 -16.02 -20.47
N ASN A 496 -1.04 -16.91 -19.81
CA ASN A 496 -1.63 -17.89 -18.87
C ASN A 496 -2.31 -17.23 -17.66
N ASN A 497 -1.82 -16.08 -17.21
CA ASN A 497 -2.46 -15.33 -16.12
C ASN A 497 -3.74 -14.61 -16.56
N PHE A 498 -3.85 -14.26 -17.84
CA PHE A 498 -4.99 -13.51 -18.37
C PHE A 498 -6.16 -14.41 -18.81
N GLU A 499 -5.88 -15.70 -19.06
CA GLU A 499 -6.88 -16.78 -19.18
C GLU A 499 -7.53 -17.10 -17.83
#